data_AF-A0A1G9GLS9-F1
#
_entry.id   AF-A0A1G9GLS9-F1
#
_cell.length_a   1.000
_cell.length_b   1.000
_cell.length_c   1.000
_cell.angle_alpha   90.00
_cell.angle_beta   90.00
_cell.angle_gamma   90.00
#
_symmetry.space_group_name_H-M   'P 1'
#
loop_
_entity.id
_entity.type
_entity.pdbx_description
1 polymer ?
#
loop_
_entity_poly.entity_id
_entity_poly.type
_entity_poly.pdbx_seq_one_letter_code
_entity_poly.pdbx_strand_id
1 'polypeptide(L)'
;MKIELSPPRATTESLTFAGALLRCYVAALLVGAPLAALLLTPGLMRSRVALVPGITSFGIAGFLVLSFLLIAVGPRLSARVAPGAGWRPGLVRKVGPALRRELPRQWWGRAGEALLIFVASQLTGGFIAWMMPYIWADPASTDDHVIWVLHYPNYATQAISMYLVICLAAAWFGTRLRQLAVDIEFVDHGQPVS
;
A
#
# COMPACT_ATOMS: atom_id res chain seq x y z
N MET A 1 20.18 10.82 18.77
CA MET A 1 18.93 11.39 18.21
C MET A 1 17.86 11.46 19.27
N LYS A 2 17.43 12.67 19.64
CA LYS A 2 16.40 12.99 20.64
C LYS A 2 15.31 13.81 19.95
N ILE A 3 14.06 13.67 20.38
CA ILE A 3 12.94 14.46 19.87
C ILE A 3 12.76 15.69 20.76
N GLU A 4 12.70 16.87 20.14
CA GLU A 4 12.28 18.10 20.82
C GLU A 4 11.03 18.66 20.13
N LEU A 5 10.05 19.06 20.93
CA LEU A 5 8.83 19.70 20.43
C LEU A 5 9.18 21.15 20.12
N SER A 6 9.27 21.49 18.83
CA SER A 6 9.52 22.86 18.40
C SER A 6 8.25 23.71 18.62
N PRO A 7 8.37 24.99 19.00
CA PRO A 7 7.23 25.90 18.97
C PRO A 7 6.69 26.00 17.53
N PRO A 8 5.36 26.21 17.35
CA PRO A 8 4.73 26.21 16.04
C PRO A 8 5.35 27.29 15.15
N ARG A 9 6.22 26.89 14.22
CA ARG A 9 6.71 27.79 13.16
C ARG A 9 5.59 27.97 12.15
N ALA A 10 5.04 29.19 12.10
CA ALA A 10 4.19 29.64 11.00
C ALA A 10 4.97 29.51 9.69
N THR A 11 4.74 28.41 8.97
CA THR A 11 5.32 28.17 7.64
C THR A 11 4.18 28.19 6.63
N THR A 12 4.24 29.18 5.76
CA THR A 12 3.15 29.65 4.89
C THR A 12 2.91 28.80 3.63
N GLU A 13 3.59 27.66 3.46
CA GLU A 13 3.37 26.76 2.33
C GLU A 13 3.43 25.28 2.76
N SER A 14 2.57 24.89 3.71
CA SER A 14 2.39 23.46 3.98
C SER A 14 1.44 22.86 2.93
N LEU A 15 1.92 21.87 2.18
CA LEU A 15 1.07 21.07 1.30
C LEU A 15 -0.06 20.47 2.13
N THR A 16 -1.32 20.73 1.76
CA THR A 16 -2.48 20.19 2.46
C THR A 16 -2.40 18.67 2.50
N PHE A 17 -2.97 18.06 3.53
CA PHE A 17 -3.00 16.60 3.67
C PHE A 17 -3.55 15.93 2.41
N ALA A 18 -4.65 16.45 1.86
CA ALA A 18 -5.27 15.95 0.64
C ALA A 18 -4.32 16.02 -0.57
N GLY A 19 -3.61 17.14 -0.75
CA GLY A 19 -2.63 17.28 -1.83
C GLY A 19 -1.45 16.31 -1.69
N ALA A 20 -0.96 16.12 -0.46
CA ALA A 20 0.13 15.17 -0.19
C ALA A 20 -0.32 13.72 -0.43
N LEU A 21 -1.52 13.37 0.03
CA LEU A 21 -2.12 12.05 -0.15
C LEU A 21 -2.32 11.73 -1.62
N LEU A 22 -2.87 12.66 -2.42
CA LEU A 22 -3.07 12.47 -3.85
C LEU A 22 -1.75 12.22 -4.59
N ARG A 23 -0.70 13.01 -4.30
CA ARG A 23 0.63 12.81 -4.91
C ARG A 23 1.23 11.46 -4.52
N CYS A 24 1.12 11.08 -3.25
CA CYS A 24 1.57 9.77 -2.77
C CYS A 24 0.79 8.63 -3.42
N TYR A 25 -0.52 8.81 -3.62
CA TYR A 25 -1.40 7.83 -4.24
C TYR A 25 -1.04 7.59 -5.70
N VAL A 26 -0.89 8.66 -6.49
CA VAL A 26 -0.44 8.57 -7.89
C VAL A 26 0.92 7.90 -7.99
N ALA A 27 1.86 8.27 -7.11
CA ALA A 27 3.17 7.64 -7.08
C ALA A 27 3.10 6.15 -6.69
N ALA A 28 2.23 5.78 -5.75
CA ALA A 28 2.03 4.40 -5.32
C ALA A 28 1.39 3.55 -6.43
N LEU A 29 0.53 4.13 -7.28
CA LEU A 29 0.05 3.45 -8.49
C LEU A 29 1.25 3.12 -9.40
N LEU A 30 2.05 4.11 -9.78
CA LEU A 30 3.18 3.89 -10.69
C LEU A 30 4.19 2.86 -10.15
N VAL A 31 4.59 2.99 -8.88
CA VAL A 31 5.54 2.06 -8.24
C VAL A 31 4.91 0.68 -8.02
N GLY A 32 3.60 0.63 -7.78
CA GLY A 32 2.85 -0.61 -7.56
C GLY A 32 2.50 -1.37 -8.84
N ALA A 33 2.90 -0.92 -10.03
CA ALA A 33 2.58 -1.58 -11.30
C ALA A 33 2.91 -3.10 -11.33
N PRO A 34 4.02 -3.60 -10.73
CA PRO A 34 4.27 -5.04 -10.65
C PRO A 34 3.21 -5.81 -9.87
N LEU A 35 2.63 -5.20 -8.82
CA LEU A 35 1.52 -5.79 -8.05
C LEU A 35 0.26 -5.88 -8.93
N ALA A 36 -0.02 -4.84 -9.73
CA ALA A 36 -1.14 -4.88 -10.68
C ALA A 36 -0.95 -5.98 -11.74
N ALA A 37 0.24 -6.12 -12.31
CA ALA A 37 0.53 -7.19 -13.28
C ALA A 37 0.33 -8.58 -12.68
N LEU A 38 0.78 -8.79 -11.44
CA LEU A 38 0.57 -10.04 -10.72
C LEU A 38 -0.92 -10.30 -10.45
N LEU A 39 -1.67 -9.29 -10.01
CA LEU A 39 -3.11 -9.38 -9.76
C LEU A 39 -3.94 -9.57 -11.03
N LEU A 40 -3.46 -9.11 -12.18
CA LEU A 40 -4.11 -9.27 -13.49
C LEU A 40 -3.79 -10.62 -14.15
N THR A 41 -3.00 -11.47 -13.50
CA THR A 41 -2.62 -12.79 -13.99
C THR A 41 -3.43 -13.88 -13.26
N PRO A 42 -4.52 -14.40 -13.86
CA PRO A 42 -5.46 -15.29 -13.18
C PRO A 42 -4.82 -16.57 -12.64
N GLY A 43 -3.94 -17.20 -13.42
CA GLY A 43 -3.27 -18.44 -13.02
C GLY A 43 -2.43 -18.32 -11.75
N LEU A 44 -1.90 -17.12 -11.47
CA LEU A 44 -1.16 -16.85 -10.23
C LEU A 44 -2.09 -16.68 -9.02
N MET A 45 -3.31 -16.19 -9.22
CA MET A 45 -4.23 -15.82 -8.12
C MET A 45 -5.36 -16.82 -7.89
N ARG A 46 -5.68 -17.68 -8.86
CA ARG A 46 -6.84 -18.57 -8.83
C ARG A 46 -6.44 -19.99 -9.19
N SER A 47 -6.59 -20.90 -8.23
CA SER A 47 -6.26 -22.33 -8.40
C SER A 47 -7.07 -23.02 -9.50
N ARG A 48 -8.33 -22.61 -9.70
CA ARG A 48 -9.21 -23.14 -10.76
C ARG A 48 -8.75 -22.81 -12.19
N VAL A 49 -7.83 -21.84 -12.33
CA VAL A 49 -7.24 -21.40 -13.60
C VAL A 49 -5.73 -21.67 -13.62
N ALA A 50 -5.19 -22.31 -12.58
CA ALA A 50 -3.78 -22.60 -12.48
C ALA A 50 -3.43 -23.79 -13.37
N LEU A 51 -2.53 -23.56 -14.32
CA LEU A 51 -2.03 -24.59 -15.24
C LEU A 51 -1.06 -25.57 -14.56
N VAL A 52 -0.49 -25.19 -13.41
CA VAL A 52 0.57 -25.94 -12.73
C VAL A 52 0.31 -25.98 -11.22
N PRO A 53 0.43 -27.15 -10.56
CA PRO A 53 0.34 -27.24 -9.10
C PRO A 53 1.33 -26.29 -8.41
N GLY A 54 0.87 -25.56 -7.40
CA GLY A 54 1.71 -24.67 -6.57
C GLY A 54 1.93 -23.26 -7.13
N ILE A 55 1.61 -22.99 -8.41
CA ILE A 55 1.76 -21.65 -9.00
C ILE A 55 0.87 -20.60 -8.30
N THR A 56 -0.29 -21.01 -7.80
CA THR A 56 -1.17 -20.13 -7.02
C THR A 56 -0.57 -19.74 -5.67
N SER A 57 0.10 -20.67 -4.98
CA SER A 57 0.79 -20.37 -3.73
C SER A 57 1.94 -19.40 -3.95
N PHE A 58 2.69 -19.56 -5.04
CA PHE A 58 3.73 -18.61 -5.46
C PHE A 58 3.14 -17.23 -5.73
N GLY A 59 2.01 -17.16 -6.45
CA GLY A 59 1.30 -15.91 -6.69
C GLY A 59 0.87 -15.23 -5.39
N ILE A 60 0.22 -15.96 -4.47
CA ILE A 60 -0.22 -15.41 -3.17
C ILE A 60 0.98 -14.89 -2.36
N ALA A 61 2.08 -15.64 -2.32
CA ALA A 61 3.30 -15.18 -1.66
C ALA A 61 3.84 -13.89 -2.30
N GLY A 62 3.91 -13.85 -3.64
CA GLY A 62 4.29 -12.65 -4.39
C GLY A 62 3.37 -11.46 -4.13
N PHE A 63 2.06 -11.68 -4.06
CA PHE A 63 1.06 -10.67 -3.71
C PHE A 63 1.33 -10.07 -2.32
N LEU A 64 1.53 -10.91 -1.31
CA LEU A 64 1.80 -10.46 0.06
C LEU A 64 3.13 -9.70 0.16
N VAL A 65 4.19 -10.21 -0.48
CA VAL A 65 5.51 -9.57 -0.48
C VAL A 65 5.46 -8.22 -1.19
N LEU A 66 4.89 -8.14 -2.40
CA LEU A 66 4.80 -6.89 -3.15
C LEU A 66 3.93 -5.86 -2.45
N SER A 67 2.80 -6.28 -1.85
CA SER A 67 1.94 -5.40 -1.06
C SER A 67 2.68 -4.84 0.16
N PHE A 68 3.37 -5.72 0.90
CA PHE A 68 4.19 -5.31 2.04
C PHE A 68 5.30 -4.34 1.63
N LEU A 69 6.05 -4.65 0.57
CA LEU A 69 7.12 -3.80 0.07
C LEU A 69 6.59 -2.43 -0.38
N LEU A 70 5.45 -2.38 -1.07
CA LEU A 70 4.81 -1.13 -1.49
C LEU A 70 4.46 -0.25 -0.28
N ILE A 71 3.82 -0.83 0.74
CA ILE A 71 3.49 -0.12 1.99
C ILE A 71 4.77 0.31 2.73
N ALA A 72 5.77 -0.56 2.82
CA ALA A 72 7.04 -0.29 3.50
C ALA A 72 7.86 0.81 2.81
N VAL A 73 7.75 0.96 1.48
CA VAL A 73 8.38 2.04 0.71
C VAL A 73 7.57 3.34 0.76
N GLY A 74 6.28 3.28 1.11
CA GLY A 74 5.37 4.42 1.23
C GLY A 74 5.95 5.68 1.91
N PRO A 75 6.67 5.58 3.05
CA PRO A 75 7.30 6.73 3.70
C PRO A 75 8.40 7.39 2.85
N ARG A 76 9.20 6.58 2.14
CA ARG A 76 10.24 7.10 1.24
C ARG A 76 9.63 7.74 0.01
N LEU A 77 8.54 7.15 -0.48
CA LEU A 77 7.78 7.69 -1.61
C LEU A 77 7.19 9.05 -1.24
N SER A 78 6.54 9.15 -0.08
CA SER A 78 5.96 10.41 0.41
C SER A 78 7.01 11.49 0.62
N ALA A 79 8.18 11.14 1.13
CA ALA A 79 9.30 12.09 1.27
C ALA A 79 9.80 12.64 -0.07
N ARG A 80 9.66 11.90 -1.18
CA ARG A 80 10.03 12.35 -2.52
C ARG A 80 8.96 13.22 -3.18
N VAL A 81 7.69 12.82 -3.08
CA VAL A 81 6.61 13.46 -3.85
C VAL A 81 5.85 14.54 -3.07
N ALA A 82 5.98 14.53 -1.74
CA ALA A 82 5.38 15.50 -0.83
C ALA A 82 6.36 15.84 0.31
N PRO A 83 7.50 16.50 0.02
CA PRO A 83 8.47 16.86 1.06
C PRO A 83 7.90 17.84 2.10
N GLY A 84 8.57 17.93 3.24
CA GLY A 84 8.28 18.90 4.31
C GLY A 84 9.55 19.31 5.07
N ALA A 85 9.44 20.27 5.98
CA ALA A 85 10.50 20.55 6.95
C ALA A 85 10.62 19.31 7.86
N GLY A 86 11.72 18.57 7.79
CA GLY A 86 11.91 17.29 8.52
C GLY A 86 11.51 16.01 7.77
N TRP A 87 10.67 16.10 6.72
CA TRP A 87 10.25 14.94 5.92
C TRP A 87 10.78 15.03 4.49
N ARG A 88 12.04 14.62 4.28
CA ARG A 88 12.77 14.74 3.01
C ARG A 88 13.50 13.44 2.64
N PRO A 89 13.83 13.18 1.36
CA PRO A 89 14.41 11.90 0.95
C PRO A 89 15.73 11.53 1.65
N GLY A 90 16.56 12.52 1.98
CA GLY A 90 17.82 12.30 2.72
C GLY A 90 17.61 11.98 4.22
N LEU A 91 16.53 12.51 4.81
CA LEU A 91 16.27 12.45 6.25
C LEU A 91 15.36 11.27 6.64
N VAL A 92 14.46 10.85 5.76
CA VAL A 92 13.45 9.80 6.05
C VAL A 92 14.07 8.48 6.51
N ARG A 93 15.30 8.17 6.08
CA ARG A 93 16.03 6.96 6.51
C ARG A 93 16.42 7.00 7.99
N LYS A 94 16.67 8.19 8.54
CA LYS A 94 17.01 8.42 9.95
C LYS A 94 15.73 8.66 10.78
N VAL A 95 14.83 9.49 10.26
CA VAL A 95 13.58 9.90 10.93
C VAL A 95 12.60 8.72 11.08
N GLY A 96 12.48 7.83 10.10
CA GLY A 96 11.54 6.70 10.15
C GLY A 96 11.79 5.75 11.34
N PRO A 97 13.01 5.21 11.50
CA PRO A 97 13.37 4.40 12.67
C PRO A 97 13.27 5.17 13.99
N ALA A 98 13.61 6.47 14.01
CA ALA A 98 13.47 7.31 15.19
C ALA A 98 12.00 7.42 15.63
N LEU A 99 11.07 7.71 14.70
CA LEU A 99 9.63 7.72 14.98
C LEU A 99 9.13 6.40 15.56
N ARG A 100 9.62 5.26 15.05
CA ARG A 100 9.25 3.94 15.57
C ARG A 100 9.75 3.70 17.01
N ARG A 101 10.93 4.23 17.36
CA ARG A 101 11.54 4.06 18.67
C ARG A 101 10.96 5.02 19.72
N GLU A 102 10.84 6.29 19.36
CA GLU A 102 10.46 7.37 20.28
C GLU A 102 8.93 7.54 20.38
N LEU A 103 8.18 7.25 19.31
CA LEU A 103 6.72 7.35 19.26
C LEU A 103 6.07 6.03 18.82
N PRO A 104 6.33 4.90 19.52
CA PRO A 104 5.94 3.57 19.06
C PRO A 104 4.41 3.44 18.93
N ARG A 105 3.64 3.99 19.87
CA ARG A 105 2.17 3.93 19.83
C ARG A 105 1.59 4.63 18.61
N GLN A 106 2.11 5.81 18.27
CA GLN A 106 1.64 6.56 17.11
C GLN A 106 2.07 5.89 15.81
N TRP A 107 3.31 5.41 15.75
CA TRP A 107 3.83 4.68 14.59
C TRP A 107 3.01 3.41 14.30
N TRP A 108 2.79 2.57 15.31
CA TRP A 108 1.99 1.34 15.19
C TRP A 108 0.51 1.64 14.94
N GLY A 109 -0.03 2.74 15.49
CA GLY A 109 -1.37 3.21 15.16
C GLY A 109 -1.52 3.51 13.67
N ARG A 110 -0.57 4.22 13.05
CA ARG A 110 -0.61 4.50 11.60
C ARG A 110 -0.38 3.25 10.75
N ALA A 111 0.47 2.33 11.21
CA ALA A 111 0.62 1.03 10.56
C ALA A 111 -0.68 0.22 10.63
N GLY A 112 -1.39 0.27 11.76
CA GLY A 112 -2.70 -0.34 11.95
C GLY A 112 -3.76 0.26 11.01
N GLU A 113 -3.80 1.58 10.85
CA GLU A 113 -4.67 2.23 9.84
C GLU A 113 -4.41 1.70 8.43
N ALA A 114 -3.13 1.59 8.04
CA ALA A 114 -2.76 1.07 6.72
C ALA A 114 -3.14 -0.42 6.56
N LEU A 115 -2.97 -1.22 7.61
CA LEU A 115 -3.39 -2.61 7.63
C LEU A 115 -4.91 -2.74 7.48
N LEU A 116 -5.70 -1.89 8.13
CA LEU A 116 -7.16 -1.88 7.98
C LEU A 116 -7.58 -1.54 6.54
N ILE A 117 -6.92 -0.57 5.89
CA ILE A 117 -7.16 -0.27 4.47
C ILE A 117 -6.77 -1.46 3.59
N PHE A 118 -5.66 -2.14 3.90
CA PHE A 118 -5.26 -3.34 3.19
C PHE A 118 -6.31 -4.47 3.35
N VAL A 119 -6.84 -4.69 4.56
CA VAL A 119 -7.93 -5.66 4.78
C VAL A 119 -9.19 -5.24 4.01
N ALA A 120 -9.52 -3.95 3.98
CA ALA A 120 -10.63 -3.42 3.20
C ALA A 120 -10.46 -3.74 1.70
N SER A 121 -9.24 -3.76 1.16
CA SER A 121 -9.01 -4.20 -0.22
C SER A 121 -9.48 -5.63 -0.49
N GLN A 122 -9.31 -6.55 0.47
CA GLN A 122 -9.75 -7.93 0.35
C GLN A 122 -11.27 -8.02 0.37
N LEU A 123 -11.92 -7.23 1.23
CA LEU A 123 -13.37 -7.12 1.29
C LEU A 123 -13.94 -6.53 -0.01
N THR A 124 -13.31 -5.50 -0.57
CA THR A 124 -13.67 -4.95 -1.88
C THR A 124 -13.55 -6.03 -2.96
N GLY A 125 -12.47 -6.80 -2.97
CA GLY A 125 -12.31 -7.92 -3.88
C GLY A 125 -13.41 -8.97 -3.73
N GLY A 126 -13.75 -9.36 -2.50
CA GLY A 126 -14.83 -10.31 -2.22
C GLY A 126 -16.20 -9.79 -2.65
N PHE A 127 -16.48 -8.52 -2.40
CA PHE A 127 -17.73 -7.86 -2.78
C PHE A 127 -17.90 -7.78 -4.31
N ILE A 128 -16.86 -7.37 -5.04
CA ILE A 128 -16.89 -7.34 -6.51
C ILE A 128 -17.06 -8.75 -7.07
N ALA A 129 -16.37 -9.75 -6.51
CA ALA A 129 -16.53 -11.15 -6.93
C ALA A 129 -17.95 -11.68 -6.72
N TRP A 130 -18.62 -11.24 -5.66
CA TRP A 130 -20.00 -11.60 -5.37
C TRP A 130 -20.99 -10.96 -6.33
N MET A 131 -20.82 -9.65 -6.64
CA MET A 131 -21.68 -8.96 -7.61
C MET A 131 -21.41 -9.36 -9.06
N MET A 132 -20.15 -9.62 -9.40
CA MET A 132 -19.68 -9.93 -10.74
C MET A 132 -18.87 -11.24 -10.72
N PRO A 133 -19.54 -12.39 -10.64
CA PRO A 133 -18.87 -13.68 -10.74
C PRO A 133 -18.03 -13.75 -12.02
N TYR A 134 -16.79 -14.19 -11.87
CA TYR A 134 -15.83 -14.28 -12.98
C TYR A 134 -15.37 -15.71 -13.25
N ILE A 135 -15.74 -16.68 -12.41
CA ILE A 135 -15.46 -18.10 -12.62
C ILE A 135 -16.74 -18.89 -12.42
N TRP A 136 -17.07 -19.75 -13.37
CA TRP A 136 -18.13 -20.75 -13.26
C TRP A 136 -17.72 -22.06 -13.91
N ALA A 137 -18.38 -23.15 -13.54
CA ALA A 137 -18.20 -24.44 -14.19
C ALA A 137 -18.86 -24.41 -15.57
N ASP A 138 -18.16 -24.90 -16.58
CA ASP A 138 -18.73 -25.04 -17.93
C ASP A 138 -19.95 -25.98 -17.87
N PRO A 139 -21.17 -25.53 -18.23
CA PRO A 139 -22.34 -26.40 -18.24
C PRO A 139 -22.21 -27.61 -19.17
N ALA A 140 -21.30 -27.54 -20.14
CA ALA A 140 -21.03 -28.61 -21.09
C ALA A 140 -19.96 -29.61 -20.61
N SER A 141 -19.32 -29.36 -19.46
CA SER A 141 -18.29 -30.28 -18.94
C SER A 141 -18.92 -31.57 -18.42
N THR A 142 -18.41 -32.71 -18.88
CA THR A 142 -18.75 -34.04 -18.35
C THR A 142 -18.36 -34.18 -16.88
N ASP A 143 -19.16 -34.92 -16.10
CA ASP A 143 -19.01 -35.05 -14.64
C ASP A 143 -17.62 -35.50 -14.17
N ASP A 144 -16.87 -36.23 -15.00
CA ASP A 144 -15.51 -36.70 -14.66
C ASP A 144 -14.43 -35.59 -14.73
N HIS A 145 -14.67 -34.48 -15.45
CA HIS A 145 -13.71 -33.39 -15.62
C HIS A 145 -14.41 -32.02 -15.73
N VAL A 146 -14.57 -31.33 -14.60
CA VAL A 146 -15.12 -29.96 -14.57
C VAL A 146 -14.12 -28.97 -15.18
N ILE A 147 -14.51 -28.36 -16.30
CA ILE A 147 -13.77 -27.26 -16.94
C ILE A 147 -14.27 -25.94 -16.35
N TRP A 148 -13.34 -25.06 -15.96
CA TRP A 148 -13.68 -23.74 -15.43
C TRP A 148 -13.57 -22.67 -16.51
N VAL A 149 -14.62 -21.87 -16.67
CA VAL A 149 -14.64 -20.72 -17.58
C VAL A 149 -14.32 -19.46 -16.79
N LEU A 150 -13.38 -18.64 -17.30
CA LEU A 150 -12.97 -17.38 -16.71
C LEU A 150 -13.50 -16.19 -17.54
N HIS A 151 -14.31 -15.34 -16.92
CA HIS A 151 -14.66 -14.03 -17.47
C HIS A 151 -13.62 -12.99 -17.09
N TYR A 152 -12.62 -12.82 -17.95
CA TYR A 152 -11.48 -11.95 -17.69
C TYR A 152 -11.87 -10.50 -17.34
N PRO A 153 -12.85 -9.83 -17.98
CA PRO A 153 -13.24 -8.46 -17.60
C PRO A 153 -13.76 -8.34 -16.17
N ASN A 154 -14.51 -9.33 -15.67
CA ASN A 154 -15.03 -9.32 -14.30
C ASN A 154 -13.89 -9.54 -13.30
N TYR A 155 -12.99 -10.47 -13.62
CA TYR A 155 -11.78 -10.72 -12.85
C TYR A 155 -10.86 -9.47 -12.80
N ALA A 156 -10.64 -8.82 -13.94
CA ALA A 156 -9.83 -7.62 -14.03
C ALA A 156 -10.42 -6.47 -13.20
N THR A 157 -11.74 -6.30 -13.23
CA THR A 157 -12.45 -5.32 -12.37
C THR A 157 -12.18 -5.59 -10.89
N GLN A 158 -12.27 -6.85 -10.44
CA GLN A 158 -11.92 -7.24 -9.07
C GLN A 158 -10.46 -6.89 -8.74
N ALA A 159 -9.53 -7.33 -9.59
CA ALA A 159 -8.09 -7.16 -9.40
C ALA A 159 -7.67 -5.68 -9.33
N ILE A 160 -8.17 -4.87 -10.27
CA ILE A 160 -7.91 -3.43 -10.32
C ILE A 160 -8.46 -2.75 -9.07
N SER A 161 -9.69 -3.08 -8.66
CA SER A 161 -10.31 -2.49 -7.46
C SER A 161 -9.47 -2.76 -6.20
N MET A 162 -8.99 -4.00 -6.03
CA MET A 162 -8.10 -4.35 -4.93
C MET A 162 -6.79 -3.56 -5.00
N TYR A 163 -6.17 -3.51 -6.17
CA TYR A 163 -4.92 -2.78 -6.40
C TYR A 163 -5.02 -1.29 -6.04
N LEU A 164 -6.09 -0.61 -6.46
CA LEU A 164 -6.34 0.78 -6.10
C LEU A 164 -6.38 0.98 -4.58
N VAL A 165 -7.09 0.11 -3.85
CA VAL A 165 -7.18 0.20 -2.38
C VAL A 165 -5.85 -0.10 -1.70
N ILE A 166 -5.04 -1.02 -2.24
CA ILE A 166 -3.69 -1.31 -1.70
C ILE A 166 -2.75 -0.12 -1.91
N CYS A 167 -2.78 0.53 -3.08
CA CYS A 167 -2.03 1.77 -3.32
C CYS A 167 -2.47 2.90 -2.37
N LEU A 168 -3.77 2.96 -2.03
CA LEU A 168 -4.28 3.88 -1.01
C LEU A 168 -3.69 3.58 0.36
N ALA A 169 -3.57 2.31 0.77
CA ALA A 169 -2.95 1.94 2.04
C ALA A 169 -1.48 2.44 2.15
N ALA A 170 -0.70 2.27 1.08
CA ALA A 170 0.69 2.73 1.03
C ALA A 170 0.79 4.26 1.07
N ALA A 171 -0.04 4.95 0.30
CA ALA A 171 -0.10 6.41 0.27
C ALA A 171 -0.56 6.99 1.61
N TRP A 172 -1.56 6.37 2.22
CA TRP A 172 -2.08 6.73 3.55
C TRP A 172 -0.98 6.63 4.60
N PHE A 173 -0.31 5.47 4.69
CA PHE A 173 0.77 5.26 5.64
C PHE A 173 1.89 6.30 5.50
N GLY A 174 2.37 6.52 4.27
CA GLY A 174 3.42 7.49 3.99
C GLY A 174 3.02 8.93 4.34
N THR A 175 1.75 9.30 4.11
CA THR A 175 1.25 10.66 4.39
C THR A 175 0.97 10.87 5.87
N ARG A 176 0.49 9.86 6.59
CA ARG A 176 0.27 9.94 8.04
C ARG A 176 1.58 10.03 8.81
N LEU A 177 2.60 9.28 8.41
CA LEU A 177 3.94 9.43 8.99
C LEU A 177 4.57 10.79 8.67
N ARG A 178 4.35 11.32 7.46
CA ARG A 178 4.73 12.70 7.12
C ARG A 178 4.11 13.70 8.08
N GLN A 179 2.80 13.62 8.32
CA GLN A 179 2.13 14.53 9.25
C GLN A 179 2.76 14.47 10.65
N LEU A 180 3.00 13.26 11.16
CA LEU A 180 3.67 13.10 12.45
C LEU A 180 5.07 13.73 12.48
N ALA A 181 5.82 13.67 11.38
CA ALA A 181 7.20 14.15 11.33
C ALA A 181 7.33 15.66 11.09
N VAL A 182 6.37 16.29 10.41
CA VAL A 182 6.44 17.72 10.07
C VAL A 182 6.24 18.61 11.30
N ASP A 183 5.54 18.10 12.32
CA ASP A 183 5.30 18.82 13.57
C ASP A 183 6.40 18.56 14.64
N ILE A 184 7.47 17.84 14.27
CA ILE A 184 8.52 17.40 15.19
C ILE A 184 9.89 17.90 14.71
N GLU A 185 10.65 18.53 15.62
CA GLU A 185 12.05 18.83 15.38
C GLU A 185 12.92 17.68 15.87
N PHE A 186 13.70 17.12 14.94
CA PHE A 186 14.64 16.05 15.24
C PHE A 186 15.99 16.67 15.53
N VAL A 187 16.57 16.34 16.69
CA VAL A 187 17.86 16.85 17.15
C VAL A 187 18.84 15.69 17.32
N ASP A 188 20.06 15.85 16.81
CA ASP A 188 21.16 14.92 17.03
C ASP A 188 22.31 15.65 17.71
N HIS A 189 22.69 15.21 18.91
CA HIS A 189 23.71 15.88 19.76
C HIS A 189 23.47 17.38 20.01
N GLY A 190 22.21 17.80 20.17
CA GLY A 190 21.86 19.21 20.42
C GLY A 190 21.82 20.08 19.15
N GLN A 191 22.01 19.50 17.96
CA GLN A 191 21.90 20.21 16.68
C GLN A 191 20.72 19.67 15.85
N PRO A 192 19.97 20.54 15.14
CA PRO A 192 18.88 20.09 14.28
C PRO A 192 19.40 19.19 13.16
N VAL A 193 18.69 18.10 12.87
CA VAL A 193 19.06 17.16 11.82
C VAL A 193 18.78 17.81 10.45
N SER A 194 19.84 18.30 9.80
CA SER A 194 19.83 18.92 8.46
C SER A 194 19.80 17.92 7.32
#